data_AF-A0A3P1WSU0-F1
#
_entry.id   AF-A0A3P1WSU0-F1
#
_cell.length_a   1.000
_cell.length_b   1.000
_cell.length_c   1.000
_cell.angle_alpha   90.00
_cell.angle_beta   90.00
_cell.angle_gamma   90.00
#
_symmetry.space_group_name_H-M   'P 1'
#
loop_
_entity.id
_entity.type
_entity.pdbx_description
1 polymer ?
#
loop_
_entity_poly.entity_id
_entity_poly.type
_entity_poly.pdbx_seq_one_letter_code
_entity_poly.pdbx_strand_id
1 'polypeptide(L)'
;MAEEEPPLTWWGALIMVGLLVLAIAGSALPMMAAVLGVAWLPWFGEPTSWNPAMMLHFLWIYPMVWFASLVVDSVVKHSFTTESMRRVGGVVGDLLVWLLVAMSYRVLFRDDLGALVAALASLLLMKPFVAWLERRDAAREAD
;
A
#
# COMPACT_ATOMS: atom_id res chain seq x y z
N MET A 1 -12.37 2.90 -38.88
CA MET A 1 -11.09 2.20 -39.12
C MET A 1 -10.55 1.89 -37.74
N ALA A 2 -10.48 0.60 -37.38
CA ALA A 2 -9.88 0.20 -36.12
C ALA A 2 -8.38 0.43 -36.27
N GLU A 3 -7.83 1.40 -35.55
CA GLU A 3 -6.39 1.55 -35.44
C GLU A 3 -5.87 0.29 -34.75
N GLU A 4 -5.14 -0.56 -35.48
CA GLU A 4 -4.42 -1.67 -34.88
C GLU A 4 -3.38 -1.08 -33.94
N GLU A 5 -3.56 -1.27 -32.64
CA GLU A 5 -2.59 -0.88 -31.63
C GLU A 5 -1.22 -1.46 -32.03
N PRO A 6 -0.17 -0.63 -32.11
CA PRO A 6 1.14 -1.11 -32.56
C PRO A 6 1.58 -2.27 -31.66
N PRO A 7 2.10 -3.37 -32.23
CA PRO A 7 2.42 -4.56 -31.46
C PRO A 7 3.41 -4.21 -30.35
N LEU A 8 3.08 -4.59 -29.11
CA LEU A 8 3.91 -4.33 -27.94
C LEU A 8 5.30 -4.91 -28.16
N THR A 9 6.26 -4.06 -28.48
CA THR A 9 7.66 -4.47 -28.68
C THR A 9 8.24 -4.94 -27.35
N TRP A 10 9.23 -5.85 -27.39
CA TRP A 10 9.97 -6.29 -26.19
C TRP A 10 10.49 -5.11 -25.35
N TRP A 11 10.97 -4.05 -26.01
CA TRP A 11 11.38 -2.81 -25.35
C TRP A 11 10.22 -2.05 -24.72
N GLY A 12 9.06 -1.99 -25.39
CA GLY A 12 7.84 -1.43 -24.84
C GLY A 12 7.40 -2.14 -23.56
N ALA A 13 7.45 -3.48 -23.55
CA ALA A 13 7.15 -4.28 -22.36
C ALA A 13 8.11 -3.99 -21.20
N LEU A 14 9.42 -3.90 -21.46
CA LEU A 14 10.42 -3.54 -20.45
C LEU A 14 10.17 -2.13 -19.87
N ILE A 15 9.83 -1.16 -20.71
CA ILE A 15 9.52 0.20 -20.26
C ILE A 15 8.26 0.20 -19.39
N MET A 16 7.20 -0.49 -19.80
CA MET A 16 5.97 -0.60 -19.02
C MET A 16 6.21 -1.24 -17.64
N VAL A 17 6.97 -2.34 -17.59
CA VAL A 17 7.34 -2.99 -16.33
C VAL A 17 8.19 -2.05 -15.47
N GLY A 18 9.15 -1.35 -16.06
CA GLY A 18 9.96 -0.35 -15.36
C GLY A 18 9.14 0.78 -14.76
N LEU A 19 8.17 1.31 -15.51
CA LEU A 19 7.24 2.35 -15.04
C LEU A 19 6.35 1.83 -13.91
N LEU A 20 5.87 0.58 -14.01
CA LEU A 20 5.09 -0.05 -12.96
C LEU A 20 5.89 -0.19 -11.67
N VAL A 21 7.13 -0.71 -11.76
CA VAL A 21 8.04 -0.82 -10.60
C VAL A 21 8.31 0.55 -9.98
N LEU A 22 8.52 1.58 -10.81
CA LEU A 22 8.75 2.94 -10.34
C LEU A 22 7.52 3.51 -9.63
N ALA A 23 6.32 3.28 -10.17
CA ALA A 23 5.06 3.70 -9.56
C ALA A 23 4.84 3.02 -8.20
N ILE A 24 5.09 1.71 -8.11
CA ILE A 24 5.00 0.95 -6.85
C ILE A 24 6.04 1.45 -5.84
N ALA A 25 7.27 1.70 -6.27
CA ALA A 25 8.32 2.24 -5.40
C ALA A 25 7.93 3.63 -4.86
N GLY A 26 7.39 4.50 -5.71
CA GLY A 26 6.91 5.82 -5.33
C GLY A 26 5.71 5.76 -4.36
N SER A 27 4.77 4.85 -4.58
CA SER A 27 3.60 4.68 -3.71
C SER A 27 3.93 4.01 -2.37
N ALA A 28 5.04 3.28 -2.28
CA ALA A 28 5.52 2.68 -1.05
C ALA A 28 6.26 3.66 -0.11
N LEU A 29 6.59 4.87 -0.56
CA LEU A 29 7.32 5.86 0.26
C LEU A 29 6.66 6.16 1.62
N PRO A 30 5.33 6.36 1.74
CA PRO A 30 4.69 6.59 3.04
C PRO A 30 4.81 5.40 3.98
N MET A 31 4.75 4.18 3.42
CA MET A 31 4.90 2.93 4.16
C MET A 31 6.31 2.78 4.71
N MET A 32 7.31 3.08 3.88
CA MET A 32 8.71 3.10 4.31
C MET A 32 8.95 4.14 5.40
N ALA A 33 8.44 5.37 5.23
CA ALA A 33 8.58 6.42 6.22
C ALA A 33 7.98 6.02 7.58
N ALA A 34 6.83 5.33 7.58
CA ALA A 34 6.20 4.80 8.78
C ALA A 34 7.07 3.77 9.49
N VAL A 35 7.60 2.78 8.74
CA VAL A 35 8.49 1.74 9.29
C VAL A 35 9.76 2.36 9.86
N LEU A 36 10.39 3.28 9.14
CA LEU A 36 11.59 3.98 9.59
C LEU A 36 11.31 4.81 10.86
N GLY A 37 10.18 5.52 10.89
CA GLY A 37 9.76 6.31 12.05
C GLY A 37 9.50 5.46 13.29
N VAL A 38 8.87 4.31 13.13
CA VAL A 38 8.62 3.37 14.26
C VAL A 38 9.90 2.67 14.70
N ALA A 39 10.80 2.31 13.77
CA ALA A 39 12.10 1.73 14.08
C ALA A 39 13.02 2.68 14.88
N TRP A 40 12.78 4.00 14.82
CA TRP A 40 13.49 4.98 15.64
C TRP A 40 12.99 5.08 17.08
N LEU A 41 11.84 4.49 17.40
CA LEU A 41 11.26 4.51 18.74
C LEU A 41 11.72 3.25 19.50
N PRO A 42 12.59 3.39 20.53
CA PRO A 42 13.17 2.23 21.23
C PRO A 42 12.11 1.40 22.00
N TRP A 43 10.90 1.91 22.15
CA TRP A 43 9.80 1.25 22.85
C TRP A 43 9.01 0.24 22.00
N PHE A 44 9.09 0.33 20.67
CA PHE A 44 8.25 -0.47 19.77
C PHE A 44 9.01 -1.62 19.07
N GLY A 45 10.28 -1.83 19.42
CA GLY A 45 11.06 -3.00 19.01
C GLY A 45 12.18 -2.68 18.03
N GLU A 46 13.21 -3.51 18.04
CA GLU A 46 14.38 -3.37 17.18
C GLU A 46 14.08 -3.89 15.77
N PRO A 47 14.47 -3.17 14.70
CA PRO A 47 14.43 -3.71 13.36
C PRO A 47 15.35 -4.94 13.27
N THR A 48 14.86 -6.01 12.64
CA THR A 48 15.57 -7.29 12.56
C THR A 48 16.95 -7.16 11.91
N SER A 49 17.05 -6.34 10.85
CA SER A 49 18.32 -5.96 10.24
C SER A 49 18.16 -4.75 9.33
N TRP A 50 19.15 -3.86 9.26
CA TRP A 50 19.18 -2.76 8.28
C TRP A 50 19.80 -3.21 6.96
N ASN A 51 19.15 -4.13 6.26
CA ASN A 51 19.59 -4.60 4.95
C ASN A 51 18.79 -3.90 3.83
N PRO A 52 19.44 -3.27 2.83
CA PRO A 52 18.75 -2.72 1.65
C PRO A 52 17.84 -3.74 0.93
N ALA A 53 18.13 -5.03 1.01
CA ALA A 53 17.28 -6.08 0.46
C ALA A 53 15.89 -6.17 1.12
N MET A 54 15.77 -5.72 2.37
CA MET A 54 14.46 -5.59 3.03
C MET A 54 13.59 -4.52 2.38
N MET A 55 14.18 -3.52 1.71
CA MET A 55 13.41 -2.51 0.97
C MET A 55 12.64 -3.12 -0.20
N LEU A 56 13.14 -4.24 -0.75
CA LEU A 56 12.44 -4.98 -1.81
C LEU A 56 11.11 -5.59 -1.32
N HIS A 57 10.96 -5.81 -0.01
CA HIS A 57 9.69 -6.31 0.54
C HIS A 57 8.56 -5.30 0.32
N PHE A 58 8.84 -4.00 0.35
CA PHE A 58 7.82 -2.99 0.07
C PHE A 58 7.27 -3.08 -1.36
N LEU A 59 8.06 -3.59 -2.31
CA LEU A 59 7.66 -3.75 -3.70
C LEU A 59 6.50 -4.74 -3.86
N TRP A 60 6.42 -5.77 -3.02
CA TRP A 60 5.28 -6.70 -3.05
C TRP A 60 4.18 -6.36 -2.04
N ILE A 61 4.50 -5.63 -0.96
CA ILE A 61 3.50 -5.28 0.07
C ILE A 61 2.45 -4.37 -0.54
N TYR A 62 2.85 -3.37 -1.33
CA TYR A 62 1.88 -2.45 -1.92
C TYR A 62 0.89 -3.14 -2.87
N PRO A 63 1.31 -3.97 -3.86
CA PRO A 63 0.39 -4.76 -4.68
C PRO A 63 -0.51 -5.69 -3.86
N MET A 64 0.02 -6.31 -2.81
CA MET A 64 -0.74 -7.19 -1.93
C MET A 64 -1.86 -6.43 -1.20
N VAL A 65 -1.52 -5.26 -0.63
CA VAL A 65 -2.49 -4.38 0.04
C VAL A 65 -3.53 -3.89 -0.94
N TRP A 66 -3.11 -3.44 -2.12
CA TRP A 66 -4.02 -2.99 -3.17
C TRP A 66 -5.02 -4.09 -3.56
N PHE A 67 -4.53 -5.31 -3.82
CA PHE A 67 -5.39 -6.44 -4.14
C PHE A 67 -6.32 -6.81 -2.98
N ALA A 68 -5.82 -6.82 -1.75
CA ALA A 68 -6.64 -7.09 -0.57
C ALA A 68 -7.76 -6.05 -0.40
N SER A 69 -7.47 -4.76 -0.59
CA SER A 69 -8.47 -3.69 -0.56
C SER A 69 -9.56 -3.89 -1.62
N LEU A 70 -9.20 -4.27 -2.85
CA LEU A 70 -10.19 -4.57 -3.90
C LEU A 70 -11.12 -5.73 -3.52
N VAL A 71 -10.57 -6.79 -2.94
CA VAL A 71 -11.35 -7.94 -2.49
C VAL A 71 -12.26 -7.54 -1.33
N VAL A 72 -11.72 -6.83 -0.33
CA VAL A 72 -12.47 -6.36 0.84
C VAL A 72 -13.62 -5.45 0.42
N ASP A 73 -13.36 -4.46 -0.43
CA ASP A 73 -14.39 -3.53 -0.91
C ASP A 73 -15.50 -4.26 -1.66
N SER A 74 -15.12 -5.22 -2.50
CA SER A 74 -16.08 -6.04 -3.26
C SER A 74 -16.94 -6.91 -2.32
N VAL A 75 -16.33 -7.56 -1.34
CA VAL A 75 -17.02 -8.40 -0.35
C VAL A 75 -17.94 -7.56 0.53
N VAL A 76 -17.49 -6.40 1.01
CA VAL A 76 -18.29 -5.50 1.85
C VAL A 76 -19.48 -4.98 1.07
N LYS A 77 -19.27 -4.56 -0.19
CA LYS A 77 -20.35 -4.07 -1.06
C LYS A 77 -21.37 -5.15 -1.40
N HIS A 78 -20.94 -6.41 -1.57
CA HIS A 78 -21.82 -7.51 -1.92
C HIS A 78 -22.57 -8.08 -0.70
N SER A 79 -21.90 -8.21 0.44
CA SER A 79 -22.42 -8.90 1.62
C SER A 79 -23.31 -8.00 2.48
N PHE A 80 -23.12 -6.68 2.42
CA PHE A 80 -23.82 -5.74 3.27
C PHE A 80 -24.65 -4.77 2.44
N THR A 81 -25.97 -5.00 2.41
CA THR A 81 -26.93 -4.17 1.68
C THR A 81 -27.42 -2.97 2.49
N THR A 82 -27.38 -3.05 3.83
CA THR A 82 -27.77 -1.95 4.74
C THR A 82 -26.59 -1.06 5.11
N GLU A 83 -26.84 0.25 5.27
CA GLU A 83 -25.81 1.25 5.58
C GLU A 83 -25.04 0.97 6.89
N SER A 84 -25.72 0.55 7.96
CA SER A 84 -25.06 0.23 9.24
C SER A 84 -24.13 -0.98 9.11
N MET A 85 -24.55 -2.00 8.37
CA MET A 85 -23.76 -3.19 8.07
C MET A 85 -22.57 -2.87 7.15
N ARG A 86 -22.73 -1.95 6.18
CA ARG A 86 -21.61 -1.44 5.38
C ARG A 86 -20.56 -0.74 6.22
N ARG A 87 -20.97 0.05 7.22
CA ARG A 87 -20.03 0.71 8.14
C ARG A 87 -19.24 -0.30 8.97
N VAL A 88 -19.91 -1.32 9.52
CA VAL A 88 -19.25 -2.41 10.26
C VAL A 88 -18.32 -3.20 9.34
N GLY A 89 -18.78 -3.54 8.13
CA GLY A 89 -17.97 -4.21 7.11
C GLY A 89 -16.72 -3.41 6.72
N GLY A 90 -16.83 -2.09 6.60
CA GLY A 90 -15.68 -1.21 6.36
C GLY A 90 -14.66 -1.25 7.49
N VAL A 91 -15.10 -1.19 8.76
CA VAL A 91 -14.19 -1.32 9.92
C VAL A 91 -13.50 -2.68 9.94
N VAL A 92 -14.23 -3.76 9.68
CA VAL A 92 -13.65 -5.11 9.58
C VAL A 92 -12.65 -5.18 8.44
N GLY A 93 -12.96 -4.58 7.30
CA GLY A 93 -12.08 -4.47 6.14
C GLY A 93 -10.78 -3.75 6.46
N ASP A 94 -10.86 -2.57 7.08
CA ASP A 94 -9.70 -1.80 7.54
C ASP A 94 -8.84 -2.62 8.53
N LEU A 95 -9.49 -3.37 9.42
CA LEU A 95 -8.81 -4.22 10.40
C LEU A 95 -8.09 -5.40 9.74
N LEU A 96 -8.68 -6.00 8.70
CA LEU A 96 -8.07 -7.06 7.90
C LEU A 96 -6.86 -6.54 7.13
N VAL A 97 -6.99 -5.38 6.47
CA VAL A 97 -5.88 -4.75 5.74
C VAL A 97 -4.76 -4.38 6.71
N TRP A 98 -5.08 -3.81 7.87
CA TRP A 98 -4.09 -3.52 8.91
C TRP A 98 -3.35 -4.77 9.38
N LEU A 99 -4.08 -5.86 9.66
CA LEU A 99 -3.47 -7.12 10.09
C LEU A 99 -2.58 -7.72 8.99
N LEU A 100 -2.99 -7.62 7.72
CA LEU A 100 -2.22 -8.07 6.57
C LEU A 100 -0.89 -7.30 6.41
N VAL A 101 -0.95 -5.98 6.55
CA VAL A 101 0.24 -5.12 6.53
C VAL A 101 1.15 -5.45 7.71
N ALA A 102 0.59 -5.59 8.91
CA ALA A 102 1.35 -5.95 10.11
C ALA A 102 2.05 -7.32 9.95
N MET A 103 1.34 -8.31 9.41
CA MET A 103 1.92 -9.62 9.11
C MET A 103 3.07 -9.52 8.10
N SER A 104 2.94 -8.65 7.10
CA SER A 104 4.00 -8.40 6.13
C SER A 104 5.23 -7.71 6.75
N TYR A 105 5.02 -6.90 7.78
CA TYR A 105 6.07 -6.18 8.50
C TYR A 105 6.79 -7.01 9.57
N ARG A 106 6.31 -8.21 9.90
CA ARG A 106 7.03 -9.14 10.79
C ARG A 106 8.42 -9.53 10.29
N VAL A 107 8.66 -9.41 8.99
CA VAL A 107 10.01 -9.64 8.44
C VAL A 107 10.96 -8.48 8.78
N LEU A 108 10.41 -7.28 9.01
CA LEU A 108 11.16 -6.05 9.27
C LEU A 108 11.43 -5.83 10.77
N PHE A 109 10.48 -6.23 11.63
CA PHE A 109 10.58 -6.05 13.08
C PHE A 109 10.77 -7.38 13.80
N ARG A 110 11.60 -7.37 14.84
CA ARG A 110 11.77 -8.54 15.71
C ARG A 110 10.58 -8.72 16.66
N ASP A 111 9.97 -7.61 17.05
CA ASP A 111 8.80 -7.57 17.92
C ASP A 111 7.50 -7.36 17.13
N ASP A 112 6.48 -8.16 17.41
CA ASP A 112 5.16 -8.07 16.78
C ASP A 112 4.47 -6.71 17.00
N LEU A 113 4.74 -6.06 18.13
CA LEU A 113 4.20 -4.74 18.45
C LEU A 113 4.73 -3.67 17.47
N GLY A 114 6.01 -3.74 17.10
CA GLY A 114 6.59 -2.81 16.13
C GLY A 114 5.95 -2.94 14.76
N ALA A 115 5.71 -4.18 14.33
CA ALA A 115 5.03 -4.46 13.07
C ALA A 115 3.58 -3.92 13.06
N LEU A 116 2.83 -4.10 14.16
CA LEU A 116 1.46 -3.58 14.29
C LEU A 116 1.41 -2.04 14.29
N VAL A 117 2.30 -1.40 15.04
CA VAL A 117 2.36 0.06 15.14
C VAL A 117 2.84 0.68 13.83
N ALA A 118 3.84 0.09 13.17
CA ALA A 118 4.28 0.52 11.85
C ALA A 118 3.21 0.35 10.78
N ALA A 119 2.43 -0.74 10.83
CA ALA A 119 1.29 -0.94 9.95
C ALA A 119 0.22 0.13 10.15
N LEU A 120 -0.10 0.45 11.41
CA LEU A 120 -1.06 1.50 11.73
C LEU A 120 -0.58 2.87 11.25
N ALA A 121 0.69 3.20 11.51
CA ALA A 121 1.31 4.44 11.06
C ALA A 121 1.34 4.54 9.53
N SER A 122 1.59 3.42 8.83
CA SER A 122 1.57 3.35 7.36
C SER A 122 0.18 3.68 6.80
N LEU A 123 -0.88 3.10 7.38
CA LEU A 123 -2.25 3.37 6.96
C LEU A 123 -2.66 4.82 7.24
N LEU A 124 -2.21 5.39 8.37
CA LEU A 124 -2.46 6.79 8.69
C LEU A 124 -1.74 7.75 7.74
N LEU A 125 -0.50 7.43 7.34
CA LEU A 125 0.30 8.23 6.40
C LEU A 125 -0.17 8.11 4.95
N MET A 126 -0.76 6.97 4.58
CA MET A 126 -1.37 6.77 3.26
C MET A 126 -2.52 7.77 2.99
N LYS A 127 -3.38 8.05 3.98
CA LYS A 127 -4.53 8.96 3.80
C LYS A 127 -4.15 10.37 3.30
N PRO A 128 -3.26 11.14 3.95
CA PRO A 128 -2.86 12.45 3.47
C PRO A 128 -2.04 12.37 2.18
N PHE A 129 -1.29 11.29 1.95
CA PHE A 129 -0.55 11.08 0.72
C PHE A 129 -1.48 10.94 -0.50
N VAL A 130 -2.51 10.12 -0.39
CA VAL A 130 -3.54 9.96 -1.44
C VAL A 130 -4.28 11.27 -1.67
N ALA A 131 -4.73 11.94 -0.60
CA ALA A 131 -5.43 13.23 -0.73
C ALA A 131 -4.55 14.32 -1.38
N TRP A 132 -3.23 14.25 -1.20
CA TRP A 132 -2.29 15.15 -1.86
C TRP A 132 -2.11 14.81 -3.35
N LEU A 133 -2.07 13.53 -3.71
CA LEU A 133 -2.03 13.09 -5.11
C LEU A 133 -3.28 13.55 -5.86
N GLU A 134 -4.47 13.31 -5.29
CA GLU A 134 -5.76 13.72 -5.88
C GLU A 134 -5.81 15.23 -6.15
N ARG A 135 -5.29 16.06 -5.24
CA ARG A 135 -5.23 17.51 -5.44
C ARG A 135 -4.31 17.92 -6.58
N ARG A 136 -3.20 17.19 -6.79
CA ARG A 136 -2.27 17.49 -7.90
C ARG A 136 -2.84 17.10 -9.24
N ASP A 137 -3.58 16.01 -9.30
CA ASP A 137 -4.27 15.59 -10.52
C ASP A 137 -5.38 16.59 -10.87
N ALA A 138 -6.20 16.98 -9.89
CA ALA A 138 -7.23 18.01 -10.08
C ALA A 138 -6.66 19.37 -10.54
N ALA A 139 -5.45 19.73 -10.09
CA ALA A 139 -4.78 20.95 -10.53
C ALA A 139 -4.25 20.86 -11.98
N ARG A 140 -3.84 19.66 -12.42
CA ARG A 140 -3.38 19.43 -13.80
C ARG A 140 -4.50 19.38 -14.83
N GLU A 141 -5.70 18.95 -14.42
CA GLU A 141 -6.88 18.94 -15.29
C GLU A 141 -7.51 20.33 -15.48
N ALA A 142 -7.15 21.30 -14.64
CA ALA A 142 -7.63 22.68 -14.69
C ALA A 142 -6.74 23.63 -15.51
N ASP A 143 -5.54 23.18 -15.91
CA ASP A 143 -4.57 23.89 -16.76
C ASP A 143 -4.65 23.40 -18.22
#